data_AF-A0A917UIB1-F1
#
_entry.id   AF-A0A917UIB1-F1
#
_cell.length_a   1.000
_cell.length_b   1.000
_cell.length_c   1.000
_cell.angle_alpha   90.00
_cell.angle_beta   90.00
_cell.angle_gamma   90.00
#
_symmetry.space_group_name_H-M   'P 1'
#
loop_
_entity.id
_entity.type
_entity.pdbx_description
1 polymer ?
#
loop_
_entity_poly.entity_id
_entity_poly.type
_entity_poly.pdbx_seq_one_letter_code
_entity_poly.pdbx_strand_id
1 'polypeptide(L)'
;MTLTALLGASLAAAQSTPATPAAQPAPAQAAPATPAPVQPAAPKVAPTPAPKGAVTLDVTSALAVEVSGTVKGRLISCPKNLKVTGSAVCLYTQNTLPSLRSVLRGKMNGRIVSDWKTTASEKSSSMIVRTGMDRAYILLAQLSPTEALVVVDGLPRTTTAVPATPAMPAGIVKGQAYVLDTDLRGLVNVASIGNGAYRLASVAGGPVLTVNSGKKTATLGGGSVDLPLAPVSDGRNLLFPVDGLRSLACTVTPAQVGVTVSCGSASANVRPIVF
;
A
#
# COMPACT_ATOMS: atom_id res chain seq x y z
N MET A 1 -24.43 -4.36 59.24
CA MET A 1 -25.11 -5.59 59.69
C MET A 1 -25.67 -6.25 58.44
N THR A 2 -24.93 -7.21 57.86
CA THR A 2 -25.15 -8.68 57.98
C THR A 2 -26.44 -9.10 57.26
N LEU A 3 -26.53 -10.11 56.38
CA LEU A 3 -25.67 -11.26 56.09
C LEU A 3 -26.20 -11.96 54.81
N THR A 4 -25.27 -12.41 53.97
CA THR A 4 -25.17 -13.64 53.15
C THR A 4 -26.29 -14.70 53.14
N ALA A 5 -26.60 -15.27 51.94
CA ALA A 5 -26.81 -16.72 51.67
C ALA A 5 -27.05 -16.94 50.14
N LEU A 6 -26.19 -17.65 49.38
CA LEU A 6 -26.13 -19.13 49.15
C LEU A 6 -27.36 -19.66 48.37
N LEU A 7 -27.34 -20.64 47.45
CA LEU A 7 -26.37 -21.46 46.67
C LEU A 7 -27.24 -22.49 45.88
N GLY A 8 -26.71 -23.09 44.79
CA GLY A 8 -27.16 -24.40 44.25
C GLY A 8 -28.12 -24.36 43.04
N ALA A 9 -27.75 -24.82 41.83
CA ALA A 9 -27.55 -26.22 41.38
C ALA A 9 -28.75 -27.11 41.74
N SER A 10 -29.47 -27.73 40.79
CA SER A 10 -29.11 -29.08 40.30
C SER A 10 -30.02 -29.59 39.18
N LEU A 11 -29.38 -30.34 38.25
CA LEU A 11 -29.77 -31.61 37.60
C LEU A 11 -31.25 -31.94 37.36
N ALA A 12 -31.57 -32.25 36.09
CA ALA A 12 -32.64 -33.18 35.73
C ALA A 12 -32.06 -34.38 34.99
N ALA A 13 -32.12 -35.54 35.65
CA ALA A 13 -31.89 -36.86 35.08
C ALA A 13 -33.24 -37.43 34.62
N ALA A 14 -33.27 -38.12 33.47
CA ALA A 14 -34.34 -39.06 33.16
C ALA A 14 -33.74 -40.30 32.51
N GLN A 15 -34.24 -41.44 32.99
CA GLN A 15 -33.61 -42.75 33.00
C GLN A 15 -34.10 -43.63 31.84
N SER A 16 -33.29 -44.64 31.57
CA SER A 16 -33.32 -45.69 30.55
C SER A 16 -34.44 -46.73 30.67
N THR A 17 -34.74 -47.43 29.56
CA THR A 17 -34.96 -48.90 29.56
C THR A 17 -34.43 -49.56 28.28
N PRO A 18 -34.11 -50.88 28.31
CA PRO A 18 -33.23 -51.57 27.35
C PRO A 18 -33.98 -52.49 26.37
N ALA A 19 -33.36 -52.75 25.21
CA ALA A 19 -33.69 -53.91 24.37
C ALA A 19 -32.41 -54.54 23.78
N THR A 20 -32.38 -55.86 23.88
CA THR A 20 -31.35 -56.89 23.63
C THR A 20 -30.79 -56.93 22.19
N PRO A 21 -29.58 -57.49 21.95
CA PRO A 21 -28.81 -57.33 20.72
C PRO A 21 -29.21 -58.29 19.60
N ALA A 22 -29.23 -57.78 18.37
CA ALA A 22 -29.20 -58.60 17.16
C ALA A 22 -27.82 -58.52 16.49
N ALA A 23 -27.40 -59.67 15.94
CA ALA A 23 -26.06 -60.01 15.51
C ALA A 23 -25.42 -59.07 14.49
N GLN A 24 -24.10 -58.92 14.64
CA GLN A 24 -23.18 -58.15 13.81
C GLN A 24 -22.87 -58.92 12.50
N PRO A 25 -23.19 -58.40 11.31
CA PRO A 25 -22.65 -58.90 10.05
C PRO A 25 -21.22 -58.38 9.86
N ALA A 26 -20.33 -59.27 9.41
CA ALA A 26 -18.94 -58.95 9.08
C ALA A 26 -18.84 -57.80 8.06
N PRO A 27 -17.85 -56.90 8.17
CA PRO A 27 -17.60 -55.90 7.14
C PRO A 27 -17.14 -56.59 5.85
N ALA A 28 -17.94 -56.42 4.81
CA ALA A 28 -17.59 -56.73 3.43
C ALA A 28 -16.39 -55.87 3.00
N GLN A 29 -15.36 -56.51 2.45
CA GLN A 29 -14.24 -55.86 1.80
C GLN A 29 -14.74 -54.95 0.66
N ALA A 30 -14.56 -53.64 0.80
CA ALA A 30 -14.71 -52.71 -0.30
C ALA A 30 -13.51 -52.85 -1.25
N ALA A 31 -13.83 -53.10 -2.52
CA ALA A 31 -12.90 -53.21 -3.63
C ALA A 31 -12.16 -51.87 -3.90
N PRO A 32 -11.00 -51.91 -4.59
CA PRO A 32 -10.18 -50.74 -4.87
C PRO A 32 -10.91 -49.69 -5.72
N ALA A 33 -10.87 -48.43 -5.30
CA ALA A 33 -11.36 -47.30 -6.07
C ALA A 33 -10.45 -47.03 -7.28
N THR A 34 -11.06 -47.04 -8.47
CA THR A 34 -10.48 -46.60 -9.74
C THR A 34 -10.01 -45.13 -9.65
N PRO A 35 -8.78 -44.78 -10.07
CA PRO A 35 -8.32 -43.39 -10.09
C PRO A 35 -9.08 -42.56 -11.14
N ALA A 36 -9.53 -41.38 -10.74
CA ALA A 36 -10.13 -40.39 -11.64
C ALA A 36 -9.09 -39.81 -12.62
N PRO A 37 -9.49 -39.37 -13.83
CA PRO A 37 -8.57 -38.81 -14.82
C PRO A 37 -8.00 -37.47 -14.36
N VAL A 38 -6.68 -37.34 -14.43
CA VAL A 38 -5.95 -36.10 -14.16
C VAL A 38 -6.21 -35.12 -15.31
N GLN A 39 -6.90 -34.02 -15.02
CA GLN A 39 -7.09 -32.92 -15.95
C GLN A 39 -5.76 -32.17 -16.14
N PRO A 40 -5.27 -31.97 -17.39
CA PRO A 40 -4.03 -31.24 -17.63
C PRO A 40 -4.15 -29.79 -17.15
N ALA A 41 -3.18 -29.36 -16.33
CA ALA A 41 -3.06 -27.98 -15.89
C ALA A 41 -2.91 -27.03 -17.09
N ALA A 42 -3.76 -26.01 -17.14
CA ALA A 42 -3.68 -24.95 -18.14
C ALA A 42 -2.30 -24.24 -18.07
N PRO A 43 -1.70 -23.86 -19.22
CA PRO A 43 -0.42 -23.16 -19.24
C PRO A 43 -0.46 -21.87 -18.42
N LYS A 44 0.46 -21.74 -17.46
CA LYS A 44 0.72 -20.53 -16.69
C LYS A 44 1.21 -19.43 -17.65
N VAL A 45 0.28 -18.58 -18.10
CA VAL A 45 0.63 -17.36 -18.84
C VAL A 45 1.48 -16.50 -17.91
N ALA A 46 2.70 -16.21 -18.32
CA ALA A 46 3.60 -15.31 -17.61
C ALA A 46 2.95 -13.93 -17.46
N PRO A 47 3.05 -13.26 -16.30
CA PRO A 47 2.50 -11.92 -16.14
C PRO A 47 3.23 -10.97 -17.08
N THR A 48 2.50 -10.47 -18.07
CA THR A 48 2.91 -9.34 -18.90
C THR A 48 3.31 -8.17 -17.99
N PRO A 49 4.47 -7.52 -18.19
CA PRO A 49 4.90 -6.42 -17.35
C PRO A 49 3.85 -5.30 -17.35
N ALA A 50 3.36 -4.97 -16.16
CA ALA A 50 2.42 -3.87 -15.97
C ALA A 50 3.05 -2.54 -16.45
N PRO A 51 2.32 -1.73 -17.22
CA PRO A 51 2.82 -0.45 -17.69
C PRO A 51 3.12 0.47 -16.49
N LYS A 52 4.18 1.27 -16.62
CA LYS A 52 4.62 2.30 -15.66
C LYS A 52 3.49 3.31 -15.41
N GLY A 53 2.61 3.05 -14.44
CA GLY A 53 1.48 3.94 -14.14
C GLY A 53 0.63 3.58 -12.91
N ALA A 54 0.92 2.52 -12.17
CA ALA A 54 -0.01 2.01 -11.16
C ALA A 54 0.02 2.74 -9.78
N VAL A 55 0.99 3.64 -9.51
CA VAL A 55 1.00 4.42 -8.23
C VAL A 55 -0.10 5.49 -8.20
N THR A 56 -0.47 6.04 -9.37
CA THR A 56 -1.56 7.02 -9.45
C THR A 56 -2.95 6.38 -9.34
N LEU A 57 -3.07 5.04 -9.39
CA LEU A 57 -4.34 4.32 -9.23
C LEU A 57 -4.76 4.17 -7.75
N ASP A 58 -3.84 3.95 -6.82
CA ASP A 58 -4.19 3.68 -5.41
C ASP A 58 -4.59 4.96 -4.64
N VAL A 59 -3.90 6.08 -4.90
CA VAL A 59 -4.21 7.36 -4.24
C VAL A 59 -5.53 7.95 -4.78
N THR A 60 -5.76 7.84 -6.08
CA THR A 60 -6.99 8.31 -6.72
C THR A 60 -8.18 7.45 -6.31
N SER A 61 -8.02 6.14 -6.11
CA SER A 61 -9.13 5.26 -5.75
C SER A 61 -9.62 5.47 -4.31
N ALA A 62 -8.73 5.59 -3.32
CA ALA A 62 -9.14 5.86 -1.93
C ALA A 62 -9.84 7.22 -1.78
N LEU A 63 -9.29 8.26 -2.42
CA LEU A 63 -9.91 9.58 -2.43
C LEU A 63 -11.23 9.57 -3.20
N ALA A 64 -11.31 8.87 -4.34
CA ALA A 64 -12.53 8.76 -5.11
C ALA A 64 -13.64 8.03 -4.34
N VAL A 65 -13.31 7.00 -3.54
CA VAL A 65 -14.29 6.32 -2.66
C VAL A 65 -14.82 7.30 -1.60
N GLU A 66 -13.93 8.06 -0.95
CA GLU A 66 -14.32 9.06 0.05
C GLU A 66 -15.21 10.17 -0.56
N VAL A 67 -14.82 10.68 -1.73
CA VAL A 67 -15.59 11.70 -2.49
C VAL A 67 -16.92 11.12 -2.94
N SER A 68 -16.95 9.90 -3.49
CA SER A 68 -18.17 9.22 -3.96
C SER A 68 -19.17 9.00 -2.83
N GLY A 69 -18.72 8.55 -1.65
CA GLY A 69 -19.59 8.41 -0.48
C GLY A 69 -20.13 9.75 0.02
N THR A 70 -19.33 10.80 -0.10
CA THR A 70 -19.68 12.16 0.34
C THR A 70 -20.69 12.84 -0.58
N VAL A 71 -20.52 12.71 -1.89
CA VAL A 71 -21.38 13.37 -2.90
C VAL A 71 -22.51 12.47 -3.39
N LYS A 72 -22.55 11.20 -2.96
CA LYS A 72 -23.45 10.16 -3.46
C LYS A 72 -23.40 10.03 -4.99
N GLY A 73 -22.20 10.14 -5.54
CA GLY A 73 -21.98 10.12 -6.98
C GLY A 73 -22.03 8.70 -7.57
N ARG A 74 -22.46 8.59 -8.82
CA ARG A 74 -22.38 7.37 -9.63
C ARG A 74 -21.10 7.39 -10.45
N LEU A 75 -20.33 6.31 -10.38
CA LEU A 75 -19.14 6.15 -11.21
C LEU A 75 -19.52 6.12 -12.70
N ILE A 76 -18.86 6.94 -13.50
CA ILE A 76 -19.01 6.97 -14.96
C ILE A 76 -17.65 6.97 -15.64
N SER A 77 -17.61 6.64 -16.93
CA SER A 77 -16.42 6.84 -17.74
C SER A 77 -16.11 8.33 -17.88
N CYS A 78 -14.85 8.70 -17.63
CA CYS A 78 -14.42 10.08 -17.86
C CYS A 78 -14.55 10.46 -19.33
N PRO A 79 -15.16 11.61 -19.66
CA PRO A 79 -15.23 12.07 -21.04
C PRO A 79 -13.82 12.24 -21.62
N LYS A 80 -13.58 11.69 -22.80
CA LYS A 80 -12.25 11.68 -23.46
C LYS A 80 -11.69 13.07 -23.76
N ASN A 81 -12.55 14.08 -23.79
CA ASN A 81 -12.15 15.47 -24.01
C ASN A 81 -11.54 16.13 -22.77
N LEU A 82 -11.68 15.52 -21.58
CA LEU A 82 -10.94 15.96 -20.41
C LEU A 82 -9.51 15.42 -20.48
N LYS A 83 -8.54 16.33 -20.36
CA LYS A 83 -7.11 16.00 -20.22
C LYS A 83 -6.81 15.48 -18.81
N VAL A 84 -7.44 14.37 -18.44
CA VAL A 84 -7.26 13.69 -17.16
C VAL A 84 -6.31 12.51 -17.31
N THR A 85 -5.69 12.08 -16.22
CA THR A 85 -4.81 10.91 -16.24
C THR A 85 -5.60 9.62 -16.47
N GLY A 86 -4.92 8.56 -16.92
CA GLY A 86 -5.54 7.23 -17.07
C GLY A 86 -6.02 6.60 -15.75
N SER A 87 -5.69 7.22 -14.62
CA SER A 87 -6.12 6.84 -13.28
C SER A 87 -7.24 7.72 -12.71
N ALA A 88 -7.73 8.69 -13.48
CA ALA A 88 -8.77 9.61 -13.02
C ALA A 88 -10.14 8.92 -12.88
N VAL A 89 -10.89 9.35 -11.88
CA VAL A 89 -12.22 8.84 -11.57
C VAL A 89 -13.25 9.95 -11.78
N CYS A 90 -14.27 9.65 -12.57
CA CYS A 90 -15.37 10.58 -12.84
C CYS A 90 -16.66 10.07 -12.19
N LEU A 91 -17.27 10.94 -11.40
CA LEU A 91 -18.49 10.68 -10.67
C LEU A 91 -19.57 11.66 -11.15
N TYR A 92 -20.70 11.11 -11.55
CA TYR A 92 -21.89 11.87 -11.86
C TYR A 92 -22.75 12.05 -10.60
N THR A 93 -23.22 13.26 -10.34
CA THR A 93 -24.12 13.52 -9.20
C THR A 93 -25.23 14.49 -9.59
N GLN A 94 -26.43 14.26 -9.04
CA GLN A 94 -27.55 15.20 -9.11
C GLN A 94 -27.43 16.19 -7.96
N ASN A 95 -26.46 17.09 -8.04
CA ASN A 95 -26.30 18.14 -7.06
C ASN A 95 -25.75 19.42 -7.68
N THR A 96 -25.97 20.55 -7.01
CA THR A 96 -25.53 21.86 -7.49
C THR A 96 -24.04 22.11 -7.17
N LEU A 97 -23.33 22.91 -7.97
CA LEU A 97 -21.93 23.24 -7.68
C LEU A 97 -21.72 23.90 -6.29
N PRO A 98 -22.54 24.87 -5.84
CA PRO A 98 -22.35 25.50 -4.53
C PRO A 98 -22.47 24.51 -3.36
N SER A 99 -23.43 23.58 -3.42
CA SER A 99 -23.63 22.59 -2.36
C SER A 99 -22.48 21.57 -2.33
N LEU A 100 -22.03 21.09 -3.49
CA LEU A 100 -20.87 20.20 -3.59
C LEU A 100 -19.60 20.84 -3.04
N ARG A 101 -19.35 22.12 -3.36
CA ARG A 101 -18.21 22.86 -2.81
C ARG A 101 -18.22 22.90 -1.28
N SER A 102 -19.37 23.20 -0.68
CA SER A 102 -19.52 23.26 0.77
C SER A 102 -19.31 21.90 1.44
N VAL A 103 -19.96 20.85 0.91
CA VAL A 103 -19.86 19.49 1.47
C VAL A 103 -18.42 18.95 1.36
N LEU A 104 -17.79 19.11 0.18
CA LEU A 104 -16.43 18.64 -0.03
C LEU A 104 -15.40 19.45 0.76
N ARG A 105 -15.58 20.78 0.90
CA ARG A 105 -14.72 21.60 1.75
C ARG A 105 -14.80 21.17 3.21
N GLY A 106 -16.00 20.87 3.71
CA GLY A 106 -16.20 20.33 5.06
C GLY A 106 -15.49 18.99 5.25
N LYS A 107 -15.62 18.07 4.28
CA LYS A 107 -15.00 16.74 4.33
C LYS A 107 -13.48 16.75 4.20
N MET A 108 -12.96 17.66 3.38
CA MET A 108 -11.52 17.79 3.09
C MET A 108 -10.82 18.76 4.03
N ASN A 109 -11.51 19.29 5.04
CA ASN A 109 -10.94 20.24 5.99
C ASN A 109 -9.65 19.68 6.63
N GLY A 110 -8.61 20.51 6.73
CA GLY A 110 -7.26 20.10 7.17
C GLY A 110 -6.39 19.42 6.11
N ARG A 111 -6.94 19.05 4.93
CA ARG A 111 -6.18 18.51 3.78
C ARG A 111 -6.11 19.47 2.59
N ILE A 112 -6.79 20.62 2.65
CA ILE A 112 -6.84 21.58 1.55
C ILE A 112 -5.46 22.24 1.37
N VAL A 113 -4.91 22.11 0.16
CA VAL A 113 -3.65 22.77 -0.25
C VAL A 113 -3.95 24.04 -1.04
N SER A 114 -4.97 23.97 -1.91
CA SER A 114 -5.55 25.13 -2.60
C SER A 114 -7.05 24.98 -2.54
N ASP A 115 -7.72 25.98 -1.99
CA ASP A 115 -9.19 26.05 -1.95
C ASP A 115 -9.77 26.23 -3.37
N TRP A 116 -11.10 26.27 -3.47
CA TRP A 116 -11.85 26.35 -4.71
C TRP A 116 -11.43 27.53 -5.59
N LYS A 117 -10.84 27.19 -6.73
CA LYS A 117 -10.66 28.10 -7.85
C LYS A 117 -11.83 27.93 -8.82
N THR A 118 -12.68 28.94 -8.90
CA THR A 118 -13.78 29.00 -9.87
C THR A 118 -13.28 29.56 -11.20
N THR A 119 -13.81 29.01 -12.29
CA THR A 119 -13.62 29.60 -13.63
C THR A 119 -14.47 30.87 -13.77
N ALA A 120 -14.07 31.79 -14.65
CA ALA A 120 -14.84 33.01 -14.92
C ALA A 120 -16.28 32.74 -15.40
N SER A 121 -16.53 31.57 -15.98
CA SER A 121 -17.85 31.10 -16.38
C SER A 121 -18.69 30.51 -15.23
N GLU A 122 -18.14 30.35 -14.02
CA GLU A 122 -18.73 29.70 -12.83
C GLU A 122 -19.21 28.25 -13.00
N LYS A 123 -19.24 27.72 -14.22
CA LYS A 123 -19.61 26.34 -14.56
C LYS A 123 -18.57 25.30 -14.14
N SER A 124 -17.43 25.71 -13.60
CA SER A 124 -16.42 24.77 -13.11
C SER A 124 -15.64 25.35 -11.95
N SER A 125 -15.34 24.49 -10.98
CA SER A 125 -14.59 24.80 -9.75
C SER A 125 -13.58 23.70 -9.49
N SER A 126 -12.38 24.06 -9.03
CA SER A 126 -11.38 23.05 -8.70
C SER A 126 -10.64 23.32 -7.41
N MET A 127 -10.28 22.25 -6.70
CA MET A 127 -9.58 22.28 -5.42
C MET A 127 -8.41 21.28 -5.46
N ILE A 128 -7.33 21.60 -4.74
CA ILE A 128 -6.20 20.69 -4.56
C ILE A 128 -6.16 20.26 -3.10
N VAL A 129 -6.11 18.95 -2.87
CA VAL A 129 -6.03 18.35 -1.53
C VAL A 129 -4.77 17.53 -1.37
N ARG A 130 -4.32 17.37 -0.12
CA ARG A 130 -3.21 16.52 0.27
C ARG A 130 -3.74 15.13 0.60
N THR A 131 -3.11 14.12 0.04
CA THR A 131 -3.42 12.70 0.24
C THR A 131 -2.15 11.99 0.70
N GLY A 132 -1.91 11.96 2.01
CA GLY A 132 -0.61 11.52 2.54
C GLY A 132 0.52 12.45 2.10
N MET A 133 1.52 11.91 1.39
CA MET A 133 2.63 12.70 0.83
C MET A 133 2.35 13.26 -0.58
N ASP A 134 1.24 12.89 -1.20
CA ASP A 134 0.90 13.28 -2.57
C ASP A 134 -0.22 14.33 -2.60
N ARG A 135 -0.50 14.84 -3.79
CA ARG A 135 -1.57 15.82 -4.03
C ARG A 135 -2.57 15.23 -5.01
N ALA A 136 -3.84 15.55 -4.80
CA ALA A 136 -4.90 15.20 -5.72
C ALA A 136 -5.69 16.44 -6.09
N TYR A 137 -6.23 16.40 -7.30
CA TYR A 137 -7.06 17.42 -7.88
C TYR A 137 -8.50 16.96 -7.89
N ILE A 138 -9.40 17.82 -7.41
CA ILE A 138 -10.84 17.63 -7.47
C ILE A 138 -11.42 18.73 -8.35
N LEU A 139 -12.00 18.37 -9.47
CA LEU A 139 -12.72 19.27 -10.37
C LEU A 139 -14.21 18.98 -10.30
N LEU A 140 -14.97 20.04 -10.16
CA LEU A 140 -16.41 20.05 -10.29
C LEU A 140 -16.76 20.78 -11.58
N ALA A 141 -17.50 20.13 -12.46
CA ALA A 141 -18.02 20.72 -13.69
C ALA A 141 -19.54 20.63 -13.68
N GLN A 142 -20.21 21.74 -13.94
CA GLN A 142 -21.65 21.79 -14.07
C GLN A 142 -22.06 21.18 -15.41
N LEU A 143 -22.90 20.16 -15.37
CA LEU A 143 -23.52 19.57 -16.55
C LEU A 143 -24.87 20.26 -16.83
N SER A 144 -25.62 20.52 -15.77
CA SER A 144 -26.88 21.26 -15.78
C SER A 144 -27.05 22.01 -14.45
N PRO A 145 -28.10 22.84 -14.27
CA PRO A 145 -28.32 23.56 -13.02
C PRO A 145 -28.34 22.66 -11.77
N THR A 146 -28.74 21.40 -11.92
CA THR A 146 -28.90 20.42 -10.84
C THR A 146 -27.96 19.21 -10.95
N GLU A 147 -27.11 19.16 -11.98
CA GLU A 147 -26.25 18.01 -12.24
C GLU A 147 -24.80 18.47 -12.40
N ALA A 148 -23.91 17.70 -11.81
CA ALA A 148 -22.49 17.98 -11.84
C ALA A 148 -21.69 16.71 -12.09
N LEU A 149 -20.57 16.90 -12.76
CA LEU A 149 -19.50 15.95 -12.89
C LEU A 149 -18.43 16.28 -11.86
N VAL A 150 -18.06 15.31 -11.04
CA VAL A 150 -16.93 15.38 -10.11
C VAL A 150 -15.81 14.53 -10.68
N VAL A 151 -14.65 15.12 -10.89
CA VAL A 151 -13.46 14.45 -11.39
C VAL A 151 -12.43 14.46 -10.28
N VAL A 152 -11.96 13.28 -9.91
CA VAL A 152 -10.87 13.09 -8.96
C VAL A 152 -9.69 12.56 -9.74
N ASP A 153 -8.59 13.30 -9.72
CA ASP A 153 -7.38 12.93 -10.42
C ASP A 153 -6.17 13.06 -9.50
N GLY A 154 -5.27 12.08 -9.54
CA GLY A 154 -4.00 12.16 -8.86
C GLY A 154 -3.12 13.16 -9.58
N LEU A 155 -2.69 14.22 -8.91
CA LEU A 155 -1.60 15.01 -9.45
C LEU A 155 -0.35 14.15 -9.23
N PRO A 156 0.36 13.74 -10.30
CA PRO A 156 1.67 13.18 -10.08
C PRO A 156 2.43 14.22 -9.24
N ARG A 157 3.29 13.77 -8.31
CA ARG A 157 4.36 14.66 -7.88
C ARG A 157 4.91 15.26 -9.16
N THR A 158 5.14 16.56 -9.15
CA THR A 158 6.26 17.08 -9.92
C THR A 158 7.48 16.35 -9.36
N THR A 159 7.67 15.11 -9.79
CA THR A 159 8.95 14.50 -9.93
C THR A 159 9.61 15.46 -10.89
N THR A 160 10.45 16.34 -10.36
CA THR A 160 11.68 16.68 -11.05
C THR A 160 12.09 15.44 -11.83
N ALA A 161 12.19 15.61 -13.15
CA ALA A 161 12.39 14.55 -14.14
C ALA A 161 13.12 13.36 -13.54
N VAL A 162 12.62 12.14 -13.77
CA VAL A 162 13.40 10.92 -13.59
C VAL A 162 14.79 11.26 -14.15
N PRO A 163 15.84 11.38 -13.31
CA PRO A 163 17.17 11.54 -13.86
C PRO A 163 17.32 10.34 -14.79
N ALA A 164 17.73 10.58 -16.03
CA ALA A 164 18.16 9.50 -16.91
C ALA A 164 18.94 8.51 -16.06
N THR A 165 18.56 7.23 -16.13
CA THR A 165 19.10 6.13 -15.29
C THR A 165 20.53 6.47 -14.88
N PRO A 166 20.79 6.80 -13.60
CA PRO A 166 22.12 7.16 -13.18
C PRO A 166 23.08 6.08 -13.66
N ALA A 167 24.20 6.48 -14.27
CA ALA A 167 25.22 5.54 -14.70
C ALA A 167 25.50 4.57 -13.55
N MET A 168 25.39 3.25 -13.82
CA MET A 168 25.40 2.21 -12.81
C MET A 168 26.63 2.39 -11.89
N PRO A 169 26.44 2.74 -10.61
CA PRO A 169 27.57 2.92 -9.69
C PRO A 169 28.37 1.62 -9.59
N ALA A 170 29.69 1.74 -9.48
CA ALA A 170 30.57 0.59 -9.33
C ALA A 170 30.16 -0.25 -8.11
N GLY A 171 29.96 -1.56 -8.29
CA GLY A 171 29.56 -2.49 -7.23
C GLY A 171 28.06 -2.79 -7.14
N ILE A 172 27.21 -2.16 -7.98
CA ILE A 172 25.81 -2.56 -8.12
C ILE A 172 25.72 -3.90 -8.87
N VAL A 173 24.88 -4.79 -8.35
CA VAL A 173 24.56 -6.06 -9.00
C VAL A 173 23.34 -5.87 -9.90
N LYS A 174 23.50 -6.17 -11.19
CA LYS A 174 22.43 -6.07 -12.19
C LYS A 174 21.22 -6.94 -11.80
N GLY A 175 20.01 -6.40 -11.96
CA GLY A 175 18.76 -7.07 -11.64
C GLY A 175 18.40 -7.08 -10.16
N GLN A 176 19.23 -6.51 -9.28
CA GLN A 176 18.94 -6.41 -7.85
C GLN A 176 18.25 -5.08 -7.51
N ALA A 177 17.37 -5.13 -6.51
CA ALA A 177 16.59 -3.99 -6.06
C ALA A 177 17.31 -3.21 -4.96
N TYR A 178 17.54 -1.92 -5.21
CA TYR A 178 18.14 -0.98 -4.26
C TYR A 178 17.17 0.15 -3.94
N VAL A 179 17.26 0.71 -2.73
CA VAL A 179 16.51 1.89 -2.29
C VAL A 179 17.48 3.01 -1.94
N LEU A 180 17.07 4.25 -2.18
CA LEU A 180 17.82 5.42 -1.77
C LEU A 180 17.56 5.75 -0.30
N ASP A 181 18.55 6.31 0.39
CA ASP A 181 18.38 6.82 1.75
C ASP A 181 17.30 7.91 1.84
N THR A 182 17.10 8.69 0.77
CA THR A 182 16.02 9.68 0.69
C THR A 182 14.63 9.07 0.75
N ASP A 183 14.45 7.87 0.19
CA ASP A 183 13.16 7.18 0.17
C ASP A 183 12.87 6.44 1.49
N LEU A 184 13.90 6.24 2.32
CA LEU A 184 13.79 5.63 3.64
C LEU A 184 13.49 6.63 4.77
N ARG A 185 13.40 7.93 4.45
CA ARG A 185 13.14 8.98 5.44
C ARG A 185 11.80 8.75 6.15
N GLY A 186 11.84 8.74 7.49
CA GLY A 186 10.68 8.44 8.32
C GLY A 186 10.47 6.94 8.61
N LEU A 187 11.33 6.06 8.07
CA LEU A 187 11.43 4.65 8.44
C LEU A 187 12.79 4.34 9.07
N VAL A 188 13.85 4.83 8.43
CA VAL A 188 15.23 4.62 8.84
C VAL A 188 15.95 5.96 8.80
N ASN A 189 16.63 6.30 9.88
CA ASN A 189 17.55 7.42 9.92
C ASN A 189 18.90 6.96 9.38
N VAL A 190 19.30 7.53 8.25
CA VAL A 190 20.57 7.23 7.58
C VAL A 190 21.50 8.43 7.79
N ALA A 191 22.65 8.19 8.41
CA ALA A 191 23.68 9.19 8.64
C ALA A 191 25.01 8.72 8.06
N SER A 192 25.63 9.53 7.20
CA SER A 192 27.02 9.30 6.77
C SER A 192 27.95 9.56 7.94
N ILE A 193 28.89 8.65 8.19
CA ILE A 193 29.93 8.78 9.21
C ILE A 193 31.34 8.93 8.62
N GLY A 194 31.43 9.21 7.31
CA GLY A 194 32.69 9.38 6.58
C GLY A 194 33.28 8.07 6.06
N ASN A 195 34.29 8.16 5.18
CA ASN A 195 35.02 7.02 4.60
C ASN A 195 34.14 5.96 3.89
N GLY A 196 32.98 6.36 3.35
CA GLY A 196 32.03 5.44 2.72
C GLY A 196 31.22 4.60 3.71
N ALA A 197 31.30 4.93 5.01
CA ALA A 197 30.52 4.28 6.06
C ALA A 197 29.26 5.07 6.39
N TYR A 198 28.17 4.34 6.64
CA TYR A 198 26.85 4.88 6.94
C TYR A 198 26.26 4.18 8.17
N ARG A 199 25.60 4.94 9.03
CA ARG A 199 24.80 4.44 10.16
C ARG A 199 23.32 4.50 9.79
N LEU A 200 22.65 3.37 9.92
CA LEU A 200 21.23 3.21 9.68
C LEU A 200 20.59 2.81 11.02
N ALA A 201 19.63 3.61 11.47
CA ALA A 201 18.86 3.34 12.68
C ALA A 201 17.37 3.38 12.36
N SER A 202 16.63 2.33 12.70
CA SER A 202 15.16 2.33 12.56
C SER A 202 14.55 3.45 13.43
N VAL A 203 13.60 4.22 12.89
CA VAL A 203 12.93 5.27 13.67
C VAL A 203 12.03 4.71 14.77
N ALA A 204 11.59 3.46 14.63
CA ALA A 204 10.81 2.75 15.64
C ALA A 204 11.65 2.31 16.85
N GLY A 205 12.96 2.61 16.85
CA GLY A 205 13.92 2.09 17.81
C GLY A 205 14.42 0.72 17.39
N GLY A 206 15.70 0.44 17.66
CA GLY A 206 16.34 -0.82 17.29
C GLY A 206 17.86 -0.71 17.24
N PRO A 207 18.56 -1.83 17.01
CA PRO A 207 20.01 -1.84 16.87
C PRO A 207 20.45 -1.03 15.65
N VAL A 208 21.50 -0.22 15.84
CA VAL A 208 22.07 0.59 14.76
C VAL A 208 22.91 -0.31 13.85
N LEU A 209 22.60 -0.30 12.56
CA LEU A 209 23.38 -0.97 11.53
C LEU A 209 24.42 0.01 10.97
N THR A 210 25.69 -0.33 11.06
CA THR A 210 26.78 0.39 10.42
C THR A 210 27.23 -0.40 9.21
N VAL A 211 27.17 0.23 8.04
CA VAL A 211 27.50 -0.41 6.76
C VAL A 211 28.60 0.36 6.06
N ASN A 212 29.39 -0.33 5.25
CA ASN A 212 30.38 0.29 4.37
C ASN A 212 29.97 0.07 2.93
N SER A 213 29.99 1.13 2.12
CA SER A 213 29.77 1.01 0.68
C SER A 213 30.77 0.03 0.07
N GLY A 214 30.28 -0.90 -0.75
CA GLY A 214 31.06 -1.94 -1.40
C GLY A 214 31.37 -3.17 -0.53
N LYS A 215 30.92 -3.22 0.72
CA LYS A 215 31.17 -4.36 1.62
C LYS A 215 29.86 -5.04 2.04
N LYS A 216 29.85 -6.38 2.03
CA LYS A 216 28.73 -7.18 2.54
C LYS A 216 28.72 -7.27 4.07
N THR A 217 29.89 -7.17 4.69
CA THR A 217 30.02 -7.16 6.15
C THR A 217 29.56 -5.82 6.72
N ALA A 218 28.63 -5.87 7.66
CA ALA A 218 28.11 -4.74 8.41
C ALA A 218 28.17 -5.01 9.92
N THR A 219 27.91 -4.00 10.74
CA THR A 219 27.89 -4.12 12.19
C THR A 219 26.52 -3.73 12.72
N LEU A 220 25.81 -4.65 13.37
CA LEU A 220 24.50 -4.42 13.96
C LEU A 220 24.62 -4.42 15.49
N GLY A 221 24.33 -3.29 16.14
CA GLY A 221 24.35 -3.18 17.61
C GLY A 221 25.71 -3.54 18.26
N GLY A 222 26.81 -3.45 17.51
CA GLY A 222 28.16 -3.81 17.96
C GLY A 222 28.64 -5.21 17.54
N GLY A 223 27.77 -6.08 17.01
CA GLY A 223 28.13 -7.38 16.44
C GLY A 223 28.25 -7.36 14.92
N SER A 224 29.04 -8.26 14.33
CA SER A 224 29.15 -8.36 12.86
C SER A 224 27.96 -9.11 12.26
N VAL A 225 27.42 -8.61 11.14
CA VAL A 225 26.34 -9.22 10.37
C VAL A 225 26.71 -9.20 8.88
N ASP A 226 26.36 -10.25 8.14
CA ASP A 226 26.56 -10.29 6.70
C ASP A 226 25.29 -9.84 5.98
N LEU A 227 25.43 -8.90 5.05
CA LEU A 227 24.37 -8.44 4.18
C LEU A 227 24.34 -9.29 2.91
N PRO A 228 23.16 -9.68 2.42
CA PRO A 228 23.05 -10.45 1.17
C PRO A 228 23.77 -9.79 -0.02
N LEU A 229 23.71 -8.46 -0.05
CA LEU A 229 24.31 -7.61 -1.06
C LEU A 229 25.04 -6.44 -0.39
N ALA A 230 26.10 -5.97 -1.05
CA ALA A 230 26.81 -4.79 -0.58
C ALA A 230 25.98 -3.53 -0.89
N PRO A 231 25.82 -2.61 0.06
CA PRO A 231 25.31 -1.29 -0.23
C PRO A 231 26.32 -0.50 -1.06
N VAL A 232 25.85 0.48 -1.82
CA VAL A 232 26.68 1.24 -2.76
C VAL A 232 26.41 2.72 -2.55
N SER A 233 27.41 3.56 -2.81
CA SER A 233 27.23 5.03 -2.78
C SER A 233 27.32 5.54 -4.21
N ASP A 234 26.44 6.47 -4.59
CA ASP A 234 26.56 7.23 -5.85
C ASP A 234 27.45 8.49 -5.68
N GLY A 235 28.13 8.63 -4.54
CA GLY A 235 28.93 9.79 -4.16
C GLY A 235 28.17 10.87 -3.40
N ARG A 236 26.83 10.81 -3.33
CA ARG A 236 25.98 11.75 -2.59
C ARG A 236 24.99 11.05 -1.65
N ASN A 237 24.41 9.95 -2.12
CA ASN A 237 23.35 9.18 -1.51
C ASN A 237 23.80 7.73 -1.31
N LEU A 238 23.19 7.05 -0.33
CA LEU A 238 23.39 5.62 -0.12
C LEU A 238 22.31 4.85 -0.87
N LEU A 239 22.74 3.90 -1.70
CA LEU A 239 21.89 2.89 -2.30
C LEU A 239 21.99 1.62 -1.46
N PHE A 240 20.92 1.33 -0.73
CA PHE A 240 20.84 0.20 0.18
C PHE A 240 20.03 -0.96 -0.43
N PRO A 241 20.48 -2.21 -0.39
CA PRO A 241 19.73 -3.34 -0.92
C PRO A 241 18.43 -3.54 -0.15
N VAL A 242 17.33 -3.77 -0.86
CA VAL A 242 16.01 -3.97 -0.24
C VAL A 242 16.02 -5.17 0.72
N ASP A 243 16.66 -6.27 0.36
CA ASP A 243 16.76 -7.46 1.23
C ASP A 243 17.57 -7.18 2.51
N GLY A 244 18.49 -6.21 2.47
CA GLY A 244 19.25 -5.76 3.63
C GLY A 244 18.37 -5.09 4.68
N LEU A 245 17.19 -4.55 4.33
CA LEU A 245 16.31 -3.87 5.29
C LEU A 245 15.78 -4.83 6.36
N ARG A 246 15.76 -6.14 6.07
CA ARG A 246 15.37 -7.17 7.05
C ARG A 246 16.34 -7.22 8.24
N SER A 247 17.62 -6.86 8.06
CA SER A 247 18.58 -6.80 9.18
C SER A 247 18.31 -5.65 10.15
N LEU A 248 17.52 -4.65 9.74
CA LEU A 248 17.04 -3.55 10.58
C LEU A 248 15.68 -3.87 11.23
N ALA A 249 15.26 -5.14 11.22
CA ALA A 249 13.94 -5.60 11.65
C ALA A 249 12.78 -4.98 10.84
N CYS A 250 13.05 -4.51 9.62
CA CYS A 250 12.01 -4.07 8.71
C CYS A 250 11.46 -5.25 7.92
N THR A 251 10.14 -5.30 7.76
CA THR A 251 9.47 -6.21 6.83
C THR A 251 9.32 -5.54 5.48
N VAL A 252 9.57 -6.32 4.42
CA VAL A 252 9.43 -5.86 3.04
C VAL A 252 8.35 -6.70 2.40
N THR A 253 7.23 -6.07 2.06
CA THR A 253 6.10 -6.71 1.41
C THR A 253 6.02 -6.22 -0.04
N PRO A 254 6.01 -7.12 -1.04
CA PRO A 254 5.77 -6.74 -2.42
C PRO A 254 4.44 -6.00 -2.51
N ALA A 255 4.46 -4.81 -3.11
CA ALA A 255 3.25 -4.04 -3.39
C ALA A 255 2.98 -4.07 -4.91
N GLN A 256 1.78 -3.65 -5.31
CA GLN A 256 1.41 -3.56 -6.73
C GLN A 256 2.37 -2.65 -7.52
N VAL A 257 2.91 -1.61 -6.85
CA VAL A 257 4.05 -0.84 -7.37
C VAL A 257 5.07 -0.58 -6.26
N GLY A 258 6.29 -1.08 -6.47
CA GLY A 258 7.37 -0.97 -5.50
C GLY A 258 7.25 -1.99 -4.38
N VAL A 259 7.71 -1.59 -3.19
CA VAL A 259 7.69 -2.43 -1.99
C VAL A 259 7.20 -1.60 -0.81
N THR A 260 6.31 -2.17 -0.01
CA THR A 260 5.96 -1.58 1.28
C THR A 260 7.00 -2.04 2.29
N VAL A 261 7.71 -1.09 2.87
CA VAL A 261 8.67 -1.36 3.95
C VAL A 261 8.03 -0.91 5.26
N SER A 262 7.98 -1.82 6.22
CA SER A 262 7.44 -1.56 7.55
C SER A 262 8.49 -1.87 8.60
N CYS A 263 8.91 -0.84 9.34
CA CYS A 263 9.90 -0.93 10.40
C CYS A 263 9.18 -0.61 11.73
N GLY A 264 8.71 -1.64 12.43
CA GLY A 264 7.89 -1.47 13.64
C GLY A 264 6.51 -0.87 13.33
N SER A 265 6.17 0.26 13.96
CA SER A 265 4.90 0.97 13.72
C SER A 265 4.93 1.91 12.52
N ALA A 266 6.11 2.17 11.95
CA ALA A 266 6.28 3.05 10.80
C ALA A 266 6.26 2.22 9.50
N SER A 267 5.46 2.64 8.52
CA SER A 267 5.37 1.97 7.21
C SER A 267 5.39 3.00 6.09
N ALA A 268 6.14 2.74 5.02
CA ALA A 268 6.17 3.57 3.83
C ALA A 268 6.20 2.70 2.57
N ASN A 269 5.56 3.19 1.51
CA ASN A 269 5.71 2.62 0.18
C ASN A 269 6.94 3.23 -0.48
N VAL A 270 7.87 2.37 -0.87
CA VAL A 270 9.18 2.73 -1.43
C VAL A 270 9.27 2.14 -2.83
N ARG A 271 9.92 2.85 -3.75
CA ARG A 271 10.09 2.39 -5.12
C ARG A 271 11.54 1.99 -5.36
N PRO A 272 11.86 0.68 -5.36
CA PRO A 272 13.24 0.26 -5.59
C PRO A 272 13.70 0.58 -7.00
N ILE A 273 14.98 0.92 -7.11
CA ILE A 273 15.71 1.04 -8.35
C ILE A 273 16.31 -0.33 -8.66
N VAL A 274 15.99 -0.84 -9.84
CA VAL A 274 16.62 -2.04 -10.41
C VAL A 274 17.48 -1.58 -11.58
N PHE A 275 18.76 -1.94 -11.54
CA PHE A 275 19.74 -1.61 -12.57
C PHE A 275 19.90 -2.75 -13.59
#